data_AF-A0A942QTB0-F1
#
_entry.id   AF-A0A942QTB0-F1
#
_cell.length_a   1.000
_cell.length_b   1.000
_cell.length_c   1.000
_cell.angle_alpha   90.00
_cell.angle_beta   90.00
_cell.angle_gamma   90.00
#
_symmetry.space_group_name_H-M   'P 1'
#
loop_
_entity.id
_entity.type
_entity.pdbx_description
1 polymer ?
#
loop_
_entity_poly.entity_id
_entity_poly.type
_entity_poly.pdbx_seq_one_letter_code
_entity_poly.pdbx_strand_id
1 'polypeptide(L)'
;MKRILLLVVVLALAAQVAAAATPQPQAPRPGAGNGMGLGFGQIRAGLNAPPQAGQLRKRVGQAADQAKERFAKCKELAETDPEALKARMLERHDAMVARAEETLANKANLPAKIVADLKAAQARILAEATERAKSATDQEAAAKRLAALQERQARVLAATEKNAAQIAERMIKHAETVLANAAEIRARIEAGEGLDIIRENAQRRIGQMRQRRQNKQNAGQ
;
A
#
# COMPACT_ATOMS: atom_id res chain seq x y z
N MET A 1 7.52 -30.80 -37.26
CA MET A 1 8.00 -30.41 -35.91
C MET A 1 7.33 -29.15 -35.34
N LYS A 2 7.03 -28.10 -36.12
CA LYS A 2 6.36 -26.87 -35.62
C LYS A 2 4.92 -27.05 -35.11
N ARG A 3 4.18 -28.07 -35.57
CA ARG A 3 2.77 -28.33 -35.18
C ARG A 3 2.62 -28.98 -33.79
N ILE A 4 3.61 -29.76 -33.35
CA ILE A 4 3.60 -30.40 -32.03
C ILE A 4 3.89 -29.35 -30.94
N LEU A 5 4.79 -28.41 -31.21
CA LEU A 5 5.09 -27.31 -30.28
C LEU A 5 3.87 -26.41 -30.04
N LEU A 6 3.07 -26.17 -31.08
CA LEU A 6 1.86 -25.35 -30.99
C LEU A 6 0.74 -26.09 -30.21
N LEU A 7 0.66 -27.41 -30.36
CA LEU A 7 -0.29 -28.25 -29.61
C LEU A 7 0.06 -28.32 -28.12
N VAL A 8 1.34 -28.37 -27.76
CA VAL A 8 1.79 -28.33 -26.35
C VAL A 8 1.50 -26.97 -25.70
N VAL A 9 1.66 -25.86 -26.44
CA VAL A 9 1.35 -24.51 -25.93
C VAL A 9 -0.16 -24.31 -25.74
N VAL A 10 -0.99 -24.85 -26.63
CA VAL A 10 -2.46 -24.77 -26.50
C VAL A 10 -2.97 -25.68 -25.38
N LEU A 11 -2.40 -26.89 -25.20
CA LEU A 11 -2.75 -27.76 -24.08
C LEU A 11 -2.33 -27.16 -22.73
N ALA A 12 -1.18 -26.49 -22.67
CA ALA A 12 -0.70 -25.80 -21.48
C ALA A 12 -1.55 -24.56 -21.11
N LEU A 13 -2.12 -23.86 -22.10
CA LEU A 13 -3.06 -22.76 -21.86
C LEU A 13 -4.43 -23.24 -21.38
N ALA A 14 -4.93 -24.36 -21.91
CA ALA A 14 -6.21 -24.94 -21.47
C ALA A 14 -6.15 -25.48 -20.02
N ALA A 15 -5.00 -26.04 -19.61
CA ALA A 15 -4.78 -26.47 -18.23
C ALA A 15 -4.76 -25.30 -17.22
N GLN A 16 -4.27 -24.12 -17.62
CA GLN A 16 -4.28 -22.93 -16.76
C GLN A 16 -5.68 -22.35 -16.55
N VAL A 17 -6.58 -22.48 -17.53
CA VAL A 17 -7.97 -21.99 -17.40
C VAL A 17 -8.84 -22.95 -16.58
N ALA A 18 -8.62 -24.27 -16.68
CA ALA A 18 -9.34 -25.25 -15.85
C ALA A 18 -8.88 -25.27 -14.38
N ALA A 19 -7.61 -24.94 -14.10
CA ALA A 19 -7.09 -24.80 -12.73
C ALA A 19 -7.54 -23.51 -12.02
N ALA A 20 -8.24 -22.60 -12.71
CA ALA A 20 -8.79 -21.38 -12.14
C ALA A 20 -10.25 -21.53 -11.62
N ALA A 21 -10.87 -22.71 -11.79
CA ALA A 21 -12.26 -22.97 -11.39
C ALA A 21 -12.39 -23.93 -10.19
N THR A 22 -11.28 -24.43 -9.63
CA THR A 22 -11.30 -25.08 -8.32
C THR A 22 -10.94 -24.05 -7.25
N PRO A 23 -11.75 -23.87 -6.19
CA PRO A 23 -11.32 -23.10 -5.04
C PRO A 23 -10.18 -23.85 -4.38
N GLN A 24 -8.95 -23.58 -4.80
CA GLN A 24 -7.77 -23.96 -4.03
C GLN A 24 -7.89 -23.28 -2.66
N PRO A 25 -7.70 -24.00 -1.55
CA PRO A 25 -7.46 -23.35 -0.28
C PRO A 25 -6.19 -22.51 -0.43
N GLN A 26 -6.35 -21.19 -0.55
CA GLN A 26 -5.24 -20.26 -0.68
C GLN A 26 -4.37 -20.39 0.56
N ALA A 27 -3.21 -21.02 0.40
CA ALA A 27 -2.12 -20.84 1.33
C ALA A 27 -1.83 -19.32 1.43
N PRO A 28 -1.73 -18.76 2.64
CA PRO A 28 -1.60 -17.32 2.82
C PRO A 28 -0.31 -16.84 2.16
N ARG A 29 -0.44 -16.11 1.05
CA ARG A 29 0.70 -15.47 0.40
C ARG A 29 1.24 -14.39 1.32
N PRO A 30 2.56 -14.35 1.60
CA PRO A 30 3.16 -13.22 2.27
C PRO A 30 3.13 -12.05 1.28
N GLY A 31 2.19 -11.13 1.48
CA GLY A 31 2.13 -9.90 0.70
C GLY A 31 3.38 -9.07 0.96
N ALA A 32 4.15 -8.83 -0.10
CA ALA A 32 5.22 -7.83 -0.14
C ALA A 32 4.63 -6.41 -0.15
N GLY A 33 3.98 -6.04 0.96
CA GLY A 33 3.40 -4.73 1.20
C GLY A 33 3.79 -4.22 2.59
N ASN A 34 4.80 -3.35 2.64
CA ASN A 34 5.11 -2.40 3.70
C ASN A 34 5.09 -2.93 5.16
N GLY A 35 6.18 -3.58 5.56
CA GLY A 35 7.07 -3.19 6.69
C GLY A 35 6.56 -3.04 8.14
N MET A 36 5.26 -2.89 8.42
CA MET A 36 4.74 -2.74 9.79
C MET A 36 3.48 -3.56 10.07
N GLY A 37 2.81 -4.08 9.03
CA GLY A 37 1.61 -4.92 9.18
C GLY A 37 1.91 -6.42 9.40
N LEU A 38 3.03 -6.91 8.88
CA LEU A 38 3.41 -8.34 8.97
C LEU A 38 3.92 -8.76 10.36
N GLY A 39 4.30 -7.81 11.21
CA GLY A 39 4.72 -8.11 12.58
C GLY A 39 3.57 -8.69 13.42
N PHE A 40 2.35 -8.18 13.29
CA PHE A 40 1.23 -8.60 14.16
C PHE A 40 0.48 -9.84 13.70
N GLY A 41 0.47 -10.15 12.40
CA GLY A 41 -0.10 -11.41 11.88
C GLY A 41 0.78 -12.62 12.24
N GLN A 42 2.11 -12.49 12.11
CA GLN A 42 3.06 -13.51 12.56
C GLN A 42 3.09 -13.64 14.09
N ILE A 43 2.76 -12.59 14.86
CA ILE A 43 2.58 -12.69 16.32
C ILE A 43 1.45 -13.66 16.67
N ARG A 44 0.34 -13.67 15.94
CA ARG A 44 -0.80 -14.54 16.28
C ARG A 44 -0.54 -16.00 15.91
N ALA A 45 0.17 -16.27 14.81
CA ALA A 45 0.55 -17.63 14.41
C ALA A 45 1.76 -18.18 15.18
N GLY A 46 2.72 -17.32 15.54
CA GLY A 46 3.93 -17.67 16.28
C GLY A 46 3.78 -17.67 17.81
N LEU A 47 2.67 -17.20 18.37
CA LEU A 47 2.40 -17.28 19.82
C LEU A 47 2.06 -18.70 20.31
N ASN A 48 1.73 -19.62 19.40
CA ASN A 48 1.61 -21.05 19.70
C ASN A 48 2.94 -21.80 19.50
N ALA A 49 4.01 -21.11 19.08
CA ALA A 49 5.35 -21.65 18.95
C ALA A 49 6.30 -20.96 19.95
N PRO A 50 6.67 -21.61 21.08
CA PRO A 50 7.49 -21.01 22.14
C PRO A 50 8.80 -20.33 21.69
N PRO A 51 9.56 -20.81 20.69
CA PRO A 51 10.83 -20.17 20.32
C PRO A 51 10.68 -18.81 19.61
N GLN A 52 9.61 -18.57 18.84
CA GLN A 52 9.45 -17.32 18.07
C GLN A 52 8.96 -16.16 18.95
N ALA A 53 8.15 -16.45 19.97
CA ALA A 53 7.73 -15.46 20.96
C ALA A 53 8.92 -14.93 21.79
N GLY A 54 9.89 -15.79 22.13
CA GLY A 54 11.12 -15.39 22.84
C GLY A 54 12.00 -14.44 22.02
N GLN A 55 12.22 -14.75 20.73
CA GLN A 55 13.00 -13.89 19.84
C GLN A 55 12.32 -12.54 19.58
N LEU A 56 11.00 -12.54 19.47
CA LEU A 56 10.25 -11.30 19.31
C LEU A 56 10.35 -10.42 20.57
N ARG A 57 10.18 -10.99 21.77
CA ARG A 57 10.35 -10.25 23.03
C ARG A 57 11.73 -9.63 23.15
N LYS A 58 12.80 -10.36 22.77
CA LYS A 58 14.17 -9.82 22.72
C LYS A 58 14.30 -8.64 21.75
N ARG A 59 13.78 -8.76 20.52
CA ARG A 59 13.81 -7.67 19.53
C ARG A 59 13.02 -6.43 19.98
N VAL A 60 11.86 -6.64 20.59
CA VAL A 60 11.05 -5.55 21.15
C VAL A 60 11.76 -4.88 22.33
N GLY A 61 12.39 -5.66 23.22
CA GLY A 61 13.20 -5.14 24.31
C GLY A 61 14.36 -4.28 23.80
N GLN A 62 15.17 -4.81 22.88
CA GLN A 62 16.27 -4.08 22.25
C GLN A 62 15.81 -2.78 21.57
N ALA A 63 14.68 -2.80 20.86
CA ALA A 63 14.12 -1.60 20.24
C ALA A 63 13.67 -0.55 21.27
N ALA A 64 13.11 -1.00 22.41
CA ALA A 64 12.73 -0.11 23.50
C ALA A 64 13.97 0.52 24.18
N ASP A 65 15.02 -0.28 24.39
CA ASP A 65 16.29 0.21 24.96
C ASP A 65 16.96 1.24 24.05
N GLN A 66 17.03 0.96 22.73
CA GLN A 66 17.53 1.92 21.75
C GLN A 66 16.69 3.21 21.70
N ALA A 67 15.37 3.11 21.86
CA ALA A 67 14.50 4.28 21.91
C ALA A 67 14.76 5.12 23.17
N LYS A 68 14.96 4.48 24.34
CA LYS A 68 15.29 5.14 25.59
C LYS A 68 16.64 5.86 25.51
N GLU A 69 17.66 5.21 24.95
CA GLU A 69 18.98 5.80 24.77
C GLU A 69 18.94 7.02 23.83
N ARG A 70 18.21 6.91 22.71
CA ARG A 70 18.02 8.04 21.78
C ARG A 70 17.29 9.21 22.45
N PHE A 71 16.27 8.94 23.26
CA PHE A 71 15.55 9.97 23.99
C PHE A 71 16.45 10.66 25.02
N ALA A 72 17.26 9.91 25.75
CA ALA A 72 18.23 10.47 26.70
C ALA A 72 19.22 11.43 25.99
N LYS A 73 19.78 11.01 24.84
CA LYS A 73 20.65 11.87 24.02
C LYS A 73 19.95 13.12 23.51
N CYS A 74 18.69 13.03 23.09
CA CYS A 74 17.93 14.21 22.68
C CYS A 74 17.65 15.15 23.85
N LYS A 75 17.37 14.61 25.05
CA LYS A 75 17.15 15.40 26.27
C LYS A 75 18.43 16.14 26.67
N GLU A 76 19.56 15.42 26.69
CA GLU A 76 20.88 15.99 26.96
C GLU A 76 21.24 17.10 25.96
N LEU A 77 21.03 16.86 24.66
CA LEU A 77 21.21 17.88 23.63
C LEU A 77 20.29 19.09 23.84
N ALA A 78 19.03 18.88 24.24
CA ALA A 78 18.13 20.01 24.51
C ALA A 78 18.60 20.89 25.67
N GLU A 79 19.24 20.28 26.67
CA GLU A 79 19.75 20.96 27.86
C GLU A 79 21.12 21.63 27.61
N THR A 80 21.95 21.05 26.72
CA THR A 80 23.34 21.49 26.50
C THR A 80 23.54 22.31 25.22
N ASP A 81 22.83 21.99 24.14
CA ASP A 81 22.94 22.63 22.83
C ASP A 81 21.58 22.55 22.08
N PRO A 82 20.59 23.39 22.47
CA PRO A 82 19.25 23.37 21.90
C PRO A 82 19.23 23.70 20.40
N GLU A 83 20.20 24.48 19.91
CA GLU A 83 20.33 24.80 18.49
C GLU A 83 20.82 23.59 17.68
N ALA A 84 21.77 22.80 18.19
CA ALA A 84 22.15 21.54 17.55
C ALA A 84 20.99 20.53 17.55
N LEU A 85 20.18 20.47 18.61
CA LEU A 85 18.98 19.64 18.62
C LEU A 85 17.98 20.09 17.55
N LYS A 86 17.71 21.40 17.48
CA LYS A 86 16.82 22.02 16.49
C LYS A 86 17.25 21.70 15.06
N ALA A 87 18.53 21.90 14.73
CA ALA A 87 19.08 21.62 13.41
C ALA A 87 18.88 20.14 13.00
N ARG A 88 19.15 19.19 13.91
CA ARG A 88 18.95 17.75 13.64
C ARG A 88 17.48 17.38 13.50
N MET A 89 16.60 18.04 14.23
CA MET A 89 15.16 17.83 14.12
C MET A 89 14.62 18.34 12.78
N LEU A 90 15.06 19.52 12.33
CA LEU A 90 14.72 20.07 11.03
C LEU A 90 15.22 19.18 9.88
N GLU A 91 16.49 18.78 9.90
CA GLU A 91 17.06 17.90 8.86
C GLU A 91 16.26 16.59 8.72
N ARG A 92 15.91 15.96 9.85
CA ARG A 92 15.10 14.73 9.85
C ARG A 92 13.69 14.96 9.37
N HIS A 93 13.10 16.09 9.74
CA HIS A 93 11.76 16.48 9.31
C HIS A 93 11.73 16.72 7.80
N ASP A 94 12.68 17.49 7.27
CA ASP A 94 12.80 17.78 5.84
C ASP A 94 13.01 16.50 5.03
N ALA A 95 13.87 15.58 5.51
CA ALA A 95 14.02 14.26 4.90
C ALA A 95 12.75 13.39 4.97
N MET A 96 11.86 13.63 5.93
CA MET A 96 10.56 12.97 6.02
C MET A 96 9.57 13.58 5.01
N VAL A 97 9.54 14.91 4.92
CA VAL A 97 8.70 15.66 3.98
C VAL A 97 9.07 15.32 2.55
N ALA A 98 10.35 15.36 2.18
CA ALA A 98 10.82 15.02 0.84
C ALA A 98 10.40 13.60 0.41
N ARG A 99 10.50 12.62 1.32
CA ARG A 99 10.01 11.25 1.05
C ARG A 99 8.50 11.16 0.92
N ALA A 100 7.76 11.96 1.69
CA ALA A 100 6.31 12.03 1.60
C ALA A 100 5.86 12.67 0.27
N GLU A 101 6.54 13.74 -0.16
CA GLU A 101 6.33 14.41 -1.45
C GLU A 101 6.65 13.49 -2.63
N GLU A 102 7.78 12.78 -2.59
CA GLU A 102 8.11 11.77 -3.61
C GLU A 102 7.04 10.67 -3.67
N THR A 103 6.58 10.20 -2.50
CA THR A 103 5.51 9.21 -2.41
C THR A 103 4.19 9.76 -2.96
N LEU A 104 3.88 11.04 -2.72
CA LEU A 104 2.69 11.70 -3.24
C LEU A 104 2.76 11.80 -4.77
N ALA A 105 3.87 12.29 -5.31
CA ALA A 105 4.06 12.43 -6.76
C ALA A 105 3.91 11.07 -7.45
N ASN A 106 4.53 10.03 -6.92
CA ASN A 106 4.42 8.67 -7.44
C ASN A 106 2.98 8.13 -7.37
N LYS A 107 2.28 8.39 -6.27
CA LYS A 107 0.90 7.92 -6.07
C LYS A 107 -0.15 8.72 -6.84
N ALA A 108 0.06 10.01 -7.06
CA ALA A 108 -0.83 10.86 -7.84
C ALA A 108 -0.84 10.45 -9.33
N ASN A 109 0.30 9.98 -9.84
CA ASN A 109 0.45 9.51 -11.23
C ASN A 109 -0.07 8.08 -11.45
N LEU A 110 -0.19 7.28 -10.38
CA LEU A 110 -0.56 5.87 -10.47
C LEU A 110 -1.98 5.64 -11.06
N PRO A 111 -3.04 6.38 -10.65
CA PRO A 111 -4.37 6.23 -11.24
C PRO A 111 -4.40 6.52 -12.74
N ALA A 112 -3.71 7.57 -13.18
CA ALA A 112 -3.63 7.93 -14.60
C ALA A 112 -2.94 6.84 -15.43
N LYS A 113 -1.83 6.29 -14.91
CA LYS A 113 -1.13 5.16 -15.55
C LYS A 113 -2.01 3.91 -15.64
N ILE A 114 -2.71 3.55 -14.56
CA ILE A 114 -3.62 2.39 -14.56
C ILE A 114 -4.72 2.56 -15.62
N VAL A 115 -5.33 3.74 -15.71
CA VAL A 115 -6.35 4.02 -16.72
C VAL A 115 -5.78 3.92 -18.13
N ALA A 116 -4.57 4.44 -18.38
CA ALA A 116 -3.91 4.34 -19.68
C ALA A 116 -3.61 2.87 -20.05
N ASP A 117 -3.07 2.08 -19.13
CA ASP A 117 -2.76 0.67 -19.34
C ASP A 117 -4.03 -0.15 -19.62
N LEU A 118 -5.13 0.17 -18.93
CA LEU A 118 -6.45 -0.45 -19.15
C LEU A 118 -7.02 -0.10 -20.53
N LYS A 119 -6.92 1.16 -20.97
CA LYS A 119 -7.31 1.56 -22.33
C LYS A 119 -6.51 0.81 -23.39
N ALA A 120 -5.20 0.72 -23.21
CA ALA A 120 -4.32 -0.02 -24.12
C ALA A 120 -4.62 -1.53 -24.13
N ALA A 121 -4.98 -2.12 -22.99
CA ALA A 121 -5.42 -3.52 -22.93
C ALA A 121 -6.78 -3.72 -23.61
N GLN A 122 -7.75 -2.82 -23.39
CA GLN A 122 -9.07 -2.88 -24.01
C GLN A 122 -8.98 -2.75 -25.53
N ALA A 123 -8.18 -1.82 -26.05
CA ALA A 123 -7.97 -1.64 -27.48
C ALA A 123 -7.40 -2.92 -28.13
N ARG A 124 -6.45 -3.60 -27.48
CA ARG A 124 -5.90 -4.87 -27.95
C ARG A 124 -6.94 -5.99 -27.97
N ILE A 125 -7.69 -6.18 -26.88
CA ILE A 125 -8.75 -7.19 -26.80
C ILE A 125 -9.81 -6.94 -27.87
N LEU A 126 -10.18 -5.68 -28.09
CA LEU A 126 -11.18 -5.33 -29.09
C LEU A 126 -10.67 -5.58 -30.52
N ALA A 127 -9.42 -5.23 -30.81
CA ALA A 127 -8.80 -5.54 -32.10
C ALA A 127 -8.78 -7.06 -32.35
N GLU A 128 -8.34 -7.86 -31.37
CA GLU A 128 -8.34 -9.32 -31.48
C GLU A 128 -9.74 -9.91 -31.67
N ALA A 129 -10.73 -9.43 -30.90
CA ALA A 129 -12.12 -9.87 -31.04
C ALA A 129 -12.70 -9.50 -32.42
N THR A 130 -12.33 -8.33 -32.95
CA THR A 130 -12.75 -7.86 -34.28
C THR A 130 -12.13 -8.73 -35.37
N GLU A 131 -10.84 -9.04 -35.30
CA GLU A 131 -10.18 -9.95 -36.24
C GLU A 131 -10.81 -11.36 -36.21
N ARG A 132 -11.12 -11.89 -35.02
CA ARG A 132 -11.83 -13.17 -34.88
C ARG A 132 -13.24 -13.12 -35.49
N ALA A 133 -13.96 -12.02 -35.31
CA ALA A 133 -15.30 -11.84 -35.84
C ALA A 133 -15.34 -11.84 -37.38
N LYS A 134 -14.30 -11.30 -38.06
CA LYS A 134 -14.19 -11.33 -39.53
C LYS A 134 -14.14 -12.75 -40.10
N SER A 135 -13.56 -13.70 -39.35
CA SER A 135 -13.44 -15.10 -39.76
C SER A 135 -14.60 -16.00 -39.33
N ALA A 136 -15.62 -15.47 -38.65
CA ALA A 136 -16.74 -16.26 -38.19
C ALA A 136 -17.68 -16.63 -39.35
N THR A 137 -18.15 -17.89 -39.37
CA THR A 137 -19.14 -18.39 -40.33
C THR A 137 -20.50 -17.71 -40.20
N ASP A 138 -20.84 -17.21 -39.00
CA ASP A 138 -22.02 -16.38 -38.72
C ASP A 138 -21.57 -14.96 -38.34
N GLN A 139 -21.41 -14.12 -39.37
CA GLN A 139 -20.91 -12.74 -39.23
C GLN A 139 -21.90 -11.85 -38.45
N GLU A 140 -23.21 -12.08 -38.57
CA GLU A 140 -24.22 -11.27 -37.90
C GLU A 140 -24.21 -11.53 -36.38
N ALA A 141 -24.17 -12.80 -35.96
CA ALA A 141 -24.06 -13.14 -34.54
C ALA A 141 -22.69 -12.76 -33.96
N ALA A 142 -21.61 -12.80 -34.75
CA ALA A 142 -20.30 -12.31 -34.33
C ALA A 142 -20.30 -10.78 -34.12
N ALA A 143 -20.91 -10.02 -35.04
CA ALA A 143 -21.03 -8.56 -34.94
C ALA A 143 -21.86 -8.14 -33.71
N LYS A 144 -23.00 -8.81 -33.44
CA LYS A 144 -23.82 -8.53 -32.25
C LYS A 144 -23.05 -8.77 -30.94
N ARG A 145 -22.24 -9.83 -30.87
CA ARG A 145 -21.38 -10.12 -29.70
C ARG A 145 -20.25 -9.10 -29.55
N LEU A 146 -19.65 -8.68 -30.66
CA LEU A 146 -18.61 -7.64 -30.66
C LEU A 146 -19.16 -6.29 -30.16
N ALA A 147 -20.34 -5.88 -30.63
CA ALA A 147 -21.01 -4.66 -30.18
C ALA A 147 -21.37 -4.73 -28.68
N ALA A 148 -21.91 -5.86 -28.21
CA ALA A 148 -22.20 -6.06 -26.79
C ALA A 148 -20.94 -6.05 -25.92
N LEU A 149 -19.81 -6.55 -26.42
CA LEU A 149 -18.51 -6.49 -25.75
C LEU A 149 -18.00 -5.05 -25.66
N GLN A 150 -18.07 -4.28 -26.75
CA GLN A 150 -17.67 -2.87 -26.79
C GLN A 150 -18.46 -2.04 -25.77
N GLU A 151 -19.78 -2.24 -25.70
CA GLU A 151 -20.65 -1.51 -24.76
C GLU A 151 -20.32 -1.85 -23.29
N ARG A 152 -19.99 -3.11 -22.99
CA ARG A 152 -19.55 -3.52 -21.64
C ARG A 152 -18.18 -2.95 -21.30
N GLN A 153 -17.22 -2.97 -22.24
CA GLN A 153 -15.88 -2.41 -22.05
C GLN A 153 -15.93 -0.90 -21.80
N ALA A 154 -16.73 -0.17 -22.57
CA ALA A 154 -16.93 1.27 -22.40
C ALA A 154 -17.50 1.61 -21.02
N ARG A 155 -18.51 0.86 -20.55
CA ARG A 155 -19.10 1.05 -19.22
C ARG A 155 -18.10 0.78 -18.09
N VAL A 156 -17.34 -0.31 -18.19
CA VAL A 156 -16.30 -0.64 -17.19
C VAL A 156 -15.18 0.39 -17.19
N LEU A 157 -14.76 0.87 -18.36
CA LEU A 157 -13.74 1.92 -18.47
C LEU A 157 -14.23 3.20 -17.80
N ALA A 158 -15.42 3.68 -18.13
CA ALA A 158 -15.98 4.89 -17.55
C ALA A 158 -16.13 4.80 -16.02
N ALA A 159 -16.56 3.64 -15.50
CA ALA A 159 -16.63 3.40 -14.06
C ALA A 159 -15.23 3.39 -13.43
N THR A 160 -14.25 2.80 -14.09
CA THR A 160 -12.87 2.73 -13.61
C THR A 160 -12.21 4.11 -13.60
N GLU A 161 -12.44 4.93 -14.63
CA GLU A 161 -11.97 6.31 -14.71
C GLU A 161 -12.56 7.16 -13.58
N LYS A 162 -13.87 7.05 -13.35
CA LYS A 162 -14.53 7.76 -12.24
C LYS A 162 -13.95 7.35 -10.89
N ASN A 163 -13.76 6.06 -10.66
CA ASN A 163 -13.18 5.55 -9.41
C ASN A 163 -11.71 5.98 -9.25
N ALA A 164 -10.92 5.91 -10.31
CA ALA A 164 -9.53 6.34 -10.33
C ALA A 164 -9.39 7.84 -10.01
N ALA A 165 -10.26 8.68 -10.58
CA ALA A 165 -10.32 10.11 -10.29
C ALA A 165 -10.69 10.38 -8.82
N GLN A 166 -11.71 9.72 -8.28
CA GLN A 166 -12.10 9.85 -6.87
C GLN A 166 -11.00 9.38 -5.90
N ILE A 167 -10.24 8.33 -6.26
CA ILE A 167 -9.09 7.90 -5.47
C ILE A 167 -7.99 8.96 -5.53
N ALA A 168 -7.65 9.45 -6.72
CA ALA A 168 -6.65 10.50 -6.90
C ALA A 168 -6.98 11.75 -6.07
N GLU A 169 -8.22 12.23 -6.15
CA GLU A 169 -8.71 13.39 -5.40
C GLU A 169 -8.56 13.20 -3.89
N ARG A 170 -9.00 12.06 -3.35
CA ARG A 170 -8.84 11.76 -1.91
C ARG A 170 -7.38 11.69 -1.49
N MET A 171 -6.51 11.15 -2.34
CA MET A 171 -5.08 11.04 -2.06
C MET A 171 -4.40 12.41 -2.08
N ILE A 172 -4.74 13.27 -3.04
CA ILE A 172 -4.26 14.66 -3.09
C ILE A 172 -4.69 15.40 -1.83
N LYS A 173 -5.98 15.38 -1.48
CA LYS A 173 -6.49 16.03 -0.27
C LYS A 173 -5.84 15.53 1.02
N HIS A 174 -5.62 14.22 1.12
CA HIS A 174 -4.93 13.65 2.27
C HIS A 174 -3.48 14.15 2.34
N ALA A 175 -2.80 14.24 1.21
CA ALA A 175 -1.42 14.67 1.18
C ALA A 175 -1.26 16.18 1.44
N GLU A 176 -2.17 17.02 0.96
CA GLU A 176 -2.26 18.43 1.35
C GLU A 176 -2.36 18.58 2.87
N THR A 177 -3.20 17.74 3.50
CA THR A 177 -3.33 17.72 4.97
C THR A 177 -2.02 17.29 5.65
N VAL A 178 -1.33 16.29 5.09
CA VAL A 178 -0.04 15.83 5.62
C VAL A 178 1.03 16.92 5.49
N LEU A 179 1.09 17.62 4.35
CA LEU A 179 2.03 18.72 4.12
C LEU A 179 1.74 19.92 5.03
N ALA A 180 0.46 20.27 5.21
CA ALA A 180 0.06 21.32 6.16
C ALA A 180 0.50 21.00 7.59
N ASN A 181 0.23 19.77 8.06
CA ASN A 181 0.67 19.31 9.38
C ASN A 181 2.20 19.28 9.50
N ALA A 182 2.91 18.91 8.43
CA ALA A 182 4.37 18.93 8.42
C ALA A 182 4.90 20.37 8.55
N ALA A 183 4.29 21.34 7.86
CA ALA A 183 4.64 22.75 8.01
C ALA A 183 4.42 23.26 9.44
N GLU A 184 3.31 22.86 10.08
CA GLU A 184 3.03 23.19 11.49
C GLU A 184 4.10 22.60 12.42
N ILE A 185 4.45 21.32 12.25
CA ILE A 185 5.50 20.67 13.05
C ILE A 185 6.84 21.38 12.85
N ARG A 186 7.17 21.76 11.61
CA ARG A 186 8.39 22.51 11.31
C ARG A 186 8.41 23.85 12.04
N ALA A 187 7.32 24.63 12.00
CA ALA A 187 7.22 25.90 12.71
C ALA A 187 7.40 25.74 14.23
N ARG A 188 6.83 24.67 14.82
CA ARG A 188 7.01 24.35 16.24
C ARG A 188 8.46 23.95 16.58
N ILE A 189 9.13 23.20 15.70
CA ILE A 189 10.57 22.91 15.85
C ILE A 189 11.39 24.20 15.79
N GLU A 190 11.05 25.10 14.85
CA GLU A 190 11.70 26.40 14.69
C GLU A 190 11.53 27.30 15.93
N ALA A 191 10.38 27.20 16.61
CA ALA A 191 10.07 27.85 17.87
C ALA A 191 10.75 27.21 19.10
N GLY A 192 11.50 26.11 18.92
CA GLY A 192 12.18 25.41 20.02
C GLY A 192 11.32 24.39 20.79
N GLU A 193 10.10 24.10 20.33
CA GLU A 193 9.18 23.16 20.98
C GLU A 193 9.46 21.68 20.62
N GLY A 194 10.63 21.38 20.08
CA GLY A 194 10.96 20.04 19.57
C GLY A 194 10.76 18.92 20.61
N LEU A 195 11.12 19.16 21.87
CA LEU A 195 10.90 18.20 22.96
C LEU A 195 9.42 17.98 23.27
N ASP A 196 8.60 19.02 23.20
CA ASP A 196 7.17 18.92 23.50
C ASP A 196 6.44 18.14 22.41
N ILE A 197 6.80 18.34 21.14
CA ILE A 197 6.32 17.51 20.02
C ILE A 197 6.65 16.02 20.24
N ILE A 198 7.85 15.71 20.73
CA ILE A 198 8.26 14.32 21.03
C ILE A 198 7.41 13.76 22.18
N ARG A 199 7.18 14.53 23.25
CA ARG A 199 6.35 14.13 24.40
C ARG A 199 4.90 13.90 24.00
N GLU A 200 4.28 14.84 23.29
CA GLU A 200 2.90 14.74 22.81
C GLU A 200 2.69 13.50 21.95
N ASN A 201 3.61 13.23 21.01
CA ASN A 201 3.54 12.05 20.15
C ASN A 201 3.66 10.74 20.96
N ALA A 202 4.54 10.70 21.96
CA ALA A 202 4.68 9.55 22.85
C ALA A 202 3.40 9.31 23.67
N GLN A 203 2.82 10.36 24.26
CA GLN A 203 1.57 10.29 25.04
C GLN A 203 0.40 9.82 24.16
N ARG A 204 0.25 10.38 22.96
CA ARG A 204 -0.78 9.99 21.99
C ARG A 204 -0.67 8.51 21.62
N ARG A 205 0.55 8.02 21.35
CA ARG A 205 0.80 6.60 21.02
C ARG A 205 0.45 5.68 22.19
N ILE A 206 0.79 6.08 23.42
CA ILE A 206 0.43 5.33 24.64
C ILE A 206 -1.09 5.26 24.81
N GLY A 207 -1.80 6.37 24.63
CA GLY A 207 -3.26 6.43 24.67
C GLY A 207 -3.90 5.46 23.66
N GLN A 208 -3.46 5.49 22.41
CA GLN A 208 -3.92 4.56 21.36
C GLN A 208 -3.63 3.10 21.70
N MET A 209 -2.45 2.80 22.27
CA MET A 209 -2.12 1.42 22.69
C MET A 209 -3.00 0.94 23.85
N ARG A 210 -3.30 1.81 24.82
CA ARG A 210 -4.23 1.49 25.92
C ARG A 210 -5.63 1.20 25.39
N GLN A 211 -6.16 2.06 24.53
CA GLN A 211 -7.46 1.86 23.89
C GLN A 211 -7.51 0.54 23.09
N ARG A 212 -6.46 0.22 22.34
CA ARG A 212 -6.37 -1.06 21.62
C ARG A 212 -6.35 -2.27 22.57
N ARG A 213 -5.72 -2.17 23.75
CA ARG A 213 -5.75 -3.24 24.77
C ARG A 213 -7.16 -3.40 25.36
N GLN A 214 -7.81 -2.30 25.71
CA GLN A 214 -9.19 -2.30 26.22
C GLN A 214 -10.17 -2.90 25.19
N ASN A 215 -10.09 -2.48 23.93
CA ASN A 215 -10.94 -3.02 22.87
C ASN A 215 -10.75 -4.54 22.68
N LYS A 216 -9.53 -5.05 22.86
CA LYS A 216 -9.26 -6.51 22.79
C LYS A 216 -9.78 -7.27 24.01
N GLN A 217 -9.73 -6.66 25.19
CA GLN A 217 -10.31 -7.25 26.40
C GLN A 217 -11.83 -7.33 26.28
N ASN A 218 -12.47 -6.28 25.77
CA ASN A 218 -13.91 -6.24 25.57
C ASN A 218 -14.38 -7.17 24.44
N ALA A 219 -13.58 -7.37 23.38
CA ALA A 219 -13.93 -8.26 22.27
C ALA A 219 -13.66 -9.76 22.54
N GLY A 220 -13.05 -10.08 23.68
CA GLY A 220 -12.81 -11.46 24.14
C GLY A 220 -13.75 -11.90 25.26
N GLN A 221 -14.71 -11.06 25.62
CA GLN A 221 -15.92 -11.37 26.39
C GLN A 221 -17.06 -11.61 25.40
#